data_AF-A0AAW8KKK7-F1
#
_entry.id   AF-A0AAW8KKK7-F1
#
_cell.length_a   1.000
_cell.length_b   1.000
_cell.length_c   1.000
_cell.angle_alpha   90.00
_cell.angle_beta   90.00
_cell.angle_gamma   90.00
#
_symmetry.space_group_name_H-M   'P 1'
#
loop_
_entity.id
_entity.type
_entity.pdbx_description
1 polymer ?
#
loop_
_entity_poly.entity_id
_entity_poly.type
_entity_poly.pdbx_seq_one_letter_code
_entity_poly.pdbx_strand_id
1 'polypeptide(L)' 'NFQGGFIWDFVDQAIRTKNREGKEIFAYGGDFGRYPASDHNFNCNGLINPDRKPNPHADEVRYFHQNIWTKLLNATD' A
#
# COMPACT_ATOMS: atom_id res chain seq x y z
N ASN A 1 20.28 -0.47 -21.83
CA ASN A 1 19.45 0.74 -21.58
C ASN A 1 18.28 0.47 -20.62
N PHE A 2 18.45 -0.35 -19.58
CA PHE A 2 17.42 -0.54 -18.54
C PHE A 2 18.05 -0.26 -17.18
N GLN A 3 17.47 0.68 -16.44
CA GLN A 3 17.99 1.22 -15.16
C GLN A 3 17.03 0.92 -13.99
N GLY A 4 16.01 0.10 -14.21
CA GLY A 4 14.94 -0.17 -13.27
C GLY A 4 13.72 0.73 -13.46
N GLY A 5 12.99 0.97 -12.38
CA GLY A 5 11.78 1.78 -12.36
C GLY A 5 11.34 2.12 -10.93
N PHE A 6 10.28 2.92 -10.81
CA PHE A 6 9.71 3.33 -9.53
C PHE A 6 8.30 2.77 -9.41
N ILE A 7 8.02 2.12 -8.27
CA ILE A 7 6.69 1.58 -7.98
C ILE A 7 5.75 2.74 -7.65
N TRP A 8 4.55 2.71 -8.24
CA TRP A 8 3.45 3.59 -7.88
C TRP A 8 2.54 2.88 -6.85
N ASP A 9 2.31 3.42 -5.67
CA ASP A 9 3.06 4.51 -5.02
C ASP A 9 3.49 4.12 -3.61
N PHE A 10 4.05 5.09 -2.88
CA PHE A 10 4.59 4.83 -1.56
C PHE A 10 3.49 4.60 -0.52
N VAL A 11 2.44 5.42 -0.48
CA VAL A 11 1.53 5.47 0.68
C VAL A 11 0.09 5.77 0.31
N ASP A 12 -0.82 5.03 0.93
CA ASP A 12 -2.26 5.24 0.82
C ASP A 12 -2.65 6.66 1.27
N GLN A 13 -3.35 7.37 0.41
CA GLN A 13 -3.78 8.76 0.64
C GLN A 13 -5.17 8.81 1.29
N ALA A 14 -5.41 7.99 2.32
CA ALA A 14 -6.70 7.91 2.99
C ALA A 14 -6.79 8.84 4.21
N ILE A 15 -7.97 9.44 4.41
CA ILE A 15 -8.21 10.41 5.48
C ILE A 15 -8.81 9.69 6.69
N ARG A 16 -8.16 9.81 7.85
CA ARG A 16 -8.71 9.32 9.12
C ARG A 16 -9.93 10.16 9.52
N THR A 17 -11.09 9.53 9.67
CA THR A 17 -12.37 10.17 10.07
C THR A 17 -13.22 9.21 10.90
N LYS A 18 -14.45 9.60 11.24
CA LYS A 18 -15.43 8.73 11.93
C LYS A 18 -16.61 8.41 11.01
N ASN A 19 -17.10 7.17 11.07
CA ASN A 19 -18.33 6.76 10.42
C ASN A 19 -19.58 7.28 11.18
N ARG A 20 -20.79 6.94 10.69
CA ARG A 20 -22.07 7.35 11.32
C ARG A 20 -22.27 6.83 12.75
N GLU A 21 -21.55 5.77 13.13
CA GLU A 21 -21.57 5.16 14.46
C GLU A 21 -20.46 5.73 15.37
N GLY A 22 -19.66 6.69 14.88
CA GLY A 22 -18.55 7.28 15.62
C GLY A 22 -17.26 6.45 15.62
N LYS A 23 -17.22 5.32 14.90
CA LYS A 23 -16.02 4.47 14.76
C LYS A 23 -15.02 5.12 13.81
N GLU A 24 -13.74 5.12 14.21
CA GLU A 24 -12.66 5.59 13.36
C GLU A 24 -12.49 4.70 12.11
N ILE A 25 -12.35 5.35 10.95
CA ILE A 25 -12.18 4.73 9.64
C ILE A 25 -11.15 5.51 8.82
N PHE A 26 -10.60 4.88 7.79
CA PHE A 26 -9.92 5.57 6.70
C PHE A 26 -10.89 5.76 5.54
N ALA A 27 -11.20 7.02 5.27
CA ALA A 27 -12.07 7.44 4.19
C ALA A 27 -11.28 7.80 2.93
N TYR A 28 -11.92 7.62 1.77
CA TYR A 28 -11.37 7.95 0.47
C TYR A 28 -12.41 8.66 -0.40
N GLY A 29 -12.16 8.78 -1.70
CA GLY A 29 -13.11 9.38 -2.62
C GLY A 29 -14.49 8.71 -2.55
N GLY A 30 -15.56 9.51 -2.42
CA GLY A 30 -16.91 8.97 -2.24
C GLY A 30 -17.49 9.18 -0.84
N ASP A 31 -16.64 9.28 0.19
CA ASP A 31 -17.10 9.30 1.59
C ASP A 31 -17.55 10.68 2.08
N PHE A 32 -17.27 11.74 1.32
CA PHE A 32 -17.48 13.14 1.73
C PHE A 32 -18.66 13.83 1.03
N GLY A 33 -19.69 13.08 0.61
CA GLY A 33 -20.91 13.65 0.01
C GLY A 33 -21.88 12.60 -0.52
N ARG A 34 -23.04 13.03 -1.04
CA ARG A 34 -24.05 12.12 -1.62
C ARG A 34 -23.74 11.70 -3.06
N TYR A 35 -23.15 12.60 -3.85
CA TYR A 35 -22.73 12.38 -5.23
C TYR A 35 -21.41 13.12 -5.54
N PRO A 36 -20.33 12.88 -4.77
CA PRO A 36 -19.05 13.52 -5.06
C PRO A 36 -18.51 12.99 -6.39
N ALA A 37 -18.01 13.87 -7.26
CA ALA A 37 -17.17 13.46 -8.37
C ALA A 37 -15.91 12.81 -7.77
N SER A 38 -15.66 11.55 -8.09
CA SER A 38 -14.64 10.76 -7.41
C SER A 38 -14.23 9.52 -8.18
N ASP A 39 -12.93 9.20 -8.14
CA ASP A 39 -12.36 7.93 -8.59
C ASP A 39 -12.33 6.87 -7.46
N HIS A 40 -13.23 7.00 -6.49
CA HIS A 40 -13.37 6.11 -5.34
C HIS A 40 -12.05 5.90 -4.57
N ASN A 41 -11.65 4.64 -4.40
CA ASN A 41 -10.48 4.24 -3.63
C ASN A 41 -9.19 4.24 -4.47
N PHE A 42 -9.19 4.82 -5.68
CA PHE A 42 -8.01 4.84 -6.56
C PHE A 42 -6.78 5.48 -5.90
N ASN A 43 -6.97 6.36 -4.91
CA ASN A 43 -5.91 7.00 -4.11
C ASN A 43 -5.37 6.13 -2.94
N CYS A 44 -5.96 4.95 -2.69
CA CYS A 44 -5.51 3.98 -1.69
C CYS A 44 -4.78 2.83 -2.41
N ASN A 45 -3.60 3.12 -2.94
CA ASN A 45 -2.82 2.27 -3.83
C ASN A 45 -1.34 2.13 -3.42
N GLY A 46 -1.02 2.43 -2.16
CA GLY A 46 0.36 2.48 -1.65
C GLY A 46 0.91 1.15 -1.18
N LEU A 47 2.25 1.03 -1.18
CA LEU A 47 2.96 -0.02 -0.45
C LEU A 47 2.74 0.06 1.06
N ILE A 48 2.50 1.26 1.56
CA ILE A 48 2.38 1.58 2.97
C ILE A 48 0.97 2.13 3.24
N ASN A 49 0.36 1.70 4.35
CA ASN A 49 -0.96 2.19 4.73
C ASN A 49 -0.90 3.62 5.31
N PRO A 50 -2.06 4.28 5.57
CA PRO A 50 -2.07 5.67 6.04
C PRO A 50 -1.32 5.89 7.35
N ASP A 51 -1.23 4.86 8.21
CA ASP A 51 -0.51 4.87 9.49
C ASP A 51 0.97 4.52 9.38
N ARG A 52 1.50 4.50 8.15
CA ARG A 52 2.89 4.16 7.88
C ARG A 52 3.27 2.72 8.24
N LYS A 53 2.27 1.82 8.32
CA LYS A 53 2.51 0.38 8.46
C LYS A 53 2.56 -0.26 7.07
N PRO A 54 3.54 -1.15 6.79
CA PRO A 54 3.62 -1.81 5.49
C PRO A 54 2.36 -2.65 5.20
N ASN A 55 1.85 -2.54 3.98
CA ASN A 55 0.89 -3.50 3.45
C ASN A 55 1.63 -4.80 3.06
N PRO A 56 0.96 -5.98 2.98
CA PRO A 56 1.64 -7.26 2.77
C PRO A 56 2.56 -7.31 1.53
N HIS A 57 2.17 -6.63 0.45
CA HIS A 57 2.98 -6.57 -0.78
C HIS A 57 4.28 -5.77 -0.65
N ALA A 58 4.44 -4.95 0.40
CA ALA A 58 5.73 -4.32 0.70
C ALA A 58 6.82 -5.33 1.07
N ASP A 59 6.45 -6.48 1.66
CA ASP A 59 7.41 -7.54 1.97
C ASP A 59 7.95 -8.21 0.70
N GLU A 60 7.12 -8.37 -0.33
CA GLU A 60 7.56 -8.85 -1.64
C GLU A 60 8.53 -7.87 -2.29
N VAL A 61 8.25 -6.56 -2.21
CA VAL A 61 9.18 -5.53 -2.71
C VAL A 61 10.52 -5.62 -1.98
N ARG A 62 10.50 -5.77 -0.65
CA ARG A 62 11.72 -5.94 0.15
C ARG A 62 12.50 -7.19 -0.29
N TYR A 63 11.82 -8.30 -0.55
CA TYR A 63 12.44 -9.54 -1.00
C TYR A 63 13.06 -9.39 -2.39
N PHE A 64 12.33 -8.86 -3.37
CA PHE A 64 12.83 -8.77 -4.74
C PHE A 64 13.84 -7.63 -4.96
N HIS A 65 13.80 -6.56 -4.17
CA HIS A 65 14.77 -5.46 -4.26
C HIS A 65 16.03 -5.69 -3.41
N GLN A 66 16.19 -6.86 -2.77
CA GLN A 66 17.40 -7.14 -2.01
C GLN A 66 18.64 -7.19 -2.91
N ASN A 67 19.76 -6.68 -2.39
CA ASN A 67 21.03 -6.65 -3.12
C ASN A 67 21.79 -7.99 -3.08
N ILE A 68 21.43 -8.91 -2.17
CA ILE A 68 22.14 -10.17 -1.96
C ILE A 68 21.14 -11.32 -2.11
N TRP A 69 21.46 -12.27 -2.98
CA TRP A 69 20.65 -13.46 -3.22
C TRP A 69 21.42 -14.70 -2.77
N THR A 70 20.77 -15.53 -1.97
CA THR A 70 21.36 -16.78 -1.47
C THR A 70 20.51 -17.96 -1.88
N LYS A 71 21.15 -19.09 -2.19
CA LYS A 71 20.49 -20.35 -2.47
C LYS A 71 21.10 -21.44 -1.58
N LEU A 72 20.25 -22.19 -0.89
CA LEU A 72 20.69 -23.39 -0.18
C LEU A 72 21.09 -24.45 -1.21
N LEU A 73 22.31 -24.98 -1.12
CA LEU A 73 22.82 -25.98 -2.08
C LEU A 73 22.52 -27.40 -1.63
N ASN A 74 22.60 -27.67 -0.33
CA ASN A 74 22.26 -28.96 0.26
C ASN A 74 21.31 -28.72 1.43
N ALA A 75 20.03 -29.05 1.26
CA ALA A 75 19.16 -29.30 2.38
C ALA A 75 19.36 -30.79 2.73
N THR A 76 20.15 -31.07 3.76
CA THR A 76 20.05 -32.40 4.40
C THR A 76 18.77 -32.42 5.20
N ASP A 77 17.94 -33.43 4.95
CA ASP A 77 16.84 -33.85 5.82
C ASP A 77 17.33 -34.13 7.25
#